data_AF-A0A9P0KHJ6-F1
#
_entry.id   AF-A0A9P0KHJ6-F1
#
_cell.length_a   1.000
_cell.length_b   1.000
_cell.length_c   1.000
_cell.angle_alpha   90.00
_cell.angle_beta   90.00
_cell.angle_gamma   90.00
#
_symmetry.space_group_name_H-M   'P 1'
#
loop_
_entity.id
_entity.type
_entity.pdbx_description
1 polymer ?
#
loop_
_entity_poly.entity_id
_entity_poly.type
_entity_poly.pdbx_seq_one_letter_code
_entity_poly.pdbx_strand_id
1 'polypeptide(L)'
;MRSMKQPDGSFAMHIGGEIDIRGAYCAATVASITGILTPELFEGTAEWIVSCQTYEGGFAGAPGMEAHGGYSFCGMSALVILQKGHLIDEQAFLRWIVQRQMKLEGGFQGRTNKLVDGCYSFWQGGTFPLIYSLLDKAGNSPNDHLFDERALQEYLLICCQNPTGGLIDKPGKHKDVFHTCYTLSGLSVAQRFLNKKRVLGSYRNELIETHPLYNVRPDLARKALLHFNNLGVPTQNLNEGT
;
A
#
# COMPACT_ATOMS: atom_id res chain seq x y z
N MET A 1 7.31 18.12 -7.57
CA MET A 1 5.98 17.80 -7.00
C MET A 1 4.95 18.84 -7.39
N ARG A 2 5.14 20.14 -7.11
CA ARG A 2 4.19 21.21 -7.51
C ARG A 2 3.86 21.23 -9.01
N SER A 3 4.84 21.06 -9.89
CA SER A 3 4.60 20.97 -11.34
C SER A 3 3.71 19.80 -11.77
N MET A 4 3.55 18.79 -10.91
CA MET A 4 2.72 17.60 -11.18
C MET A 4 1.32 17.74 -10.58
N LYS A 5 1.14 18.65 -9.61
CA LYS A 5 -0.13 18.85 -8.90
C LYS A 5 -1.16 19.46 -9.83
N GLN A 6 -2.34 18.85 -9.89
CA GLN A 6 -3.46 19.30 -10.70
C GLN A 6 -4.47 20.10 -9.87
N PRO A 7 -5.32 20.93 -10.52
CA PRO A 7 -6.35 21.72 -9.85
C PRO A 7 -7.39 20.87 -9.10
N ASP A 8 -7.68 19.66 -9.58
CA ASP A 8 -8.67 18.74 -8.97
C ASP A 8 -8.13 17.96 -7.75
N GLY A 9 -6.87 18.15 -7.38
CA GLY A 9 -6.24 17.43 -6.27
C GLY A 9 -5.31 16.30 -6.70
N SER A 10 -5.42 15.83 -7.94
CA SER A 10 -4.62 14.73 -8.47
C SER A 10 -3.17 15.12 -8.75
N PHE A 11 -2.33 14.12 -9.05
CA PHE A 11 -0.94 14.30 -9.46
C PHE A 11 -0.67 13.54 -10.75
N ALA A 12 -0.06 14.21 -11.73
CA ALA A 12 0.50 13.54 -12.90
C ALA A 12 1.77 12.76 -12.50
N MET A 13 2.01 11.62 -13.16
CA MET A 13 3.19 10.78 -12.90
C MET A 13 4.50 11.44 -13.33
N HIS A 14 4.45 12.23 -14.40
CA HIS A 14 5.54 13.09 -14.90
C HIS A 14 4.96 14.23 -15.73
N ILE A 15 5.81 15.16 -16.21
CA ILE A 15 5.38 16.27 -17.08
C ILE A 15 4.70 15.68 -18.33
N GLY A 16 3.43 16.03 -18.55
CA GLY A 16 2.62 15.50 -19.66
C GLY A 16 2.25 14.02 -19.55
N GLY A 17 2.48 13.39 -18.40
CA GLY A 17 2.18 11.99 -18.15
C GLY A 17 0.73 11.72 -17.75
N GLU A 18 0.45 10.44 -17.50
CA GLU A 18 -0.84 9.99 -17.01
C GLU A 18 -1.13 10.47 -15.59
N ILE A 19 -2.41 10.51 -15.24
CA ILE A 19 -2.90 10.87 -13.92
C ILE A 19 -3.66 9.66 -13.37
N ASP A 20 -3.15 9.12 -12.27
CA ASP A 20 -3.85 8.13 -11.46
C ASP A 20 -3.32 8.16 -10.02
N ILE A 21 -3.95 7.37 -9.16
CA ILE A 21 -3.73 7.37 -7.71
C ILE A 21 -2.27 7.07 -7.31
N ARG A 22 -1.47 6.47 -8.21
CA ARG A 22 -0.03 6.24 -7.97
C ARG A 22 0.69 7.57 -7.81
N GLY A 23 0.34 8.59 -8.59
CA GLY A 23 0.94 9.92 -8.50
C GLY A 23 0.77 10.52 -7.10
N ALA A 24 -0.45 10.42 -6.54
CA ALA A 24 -0.75 10.90 -5.20
C ALA A 24 0.01 10.13 -4.11
N TYR A 25 0.08 8.79 -4.20
CA TYR A 25 0.84 7.98 -3.24
C TYR A 25 2.34 8.21 -3.30
N CYS A 26 2.93 8.27 -4.51
CA CYS A 26 4.34 8.56 -4.70
C CYS A 26 4.68 9.95 -4.14
N ALA A 27 3.86 10.95 -4.44
CA ALA A 27 4.01 12.30 -3.91
C ALA A 27 3.93 12.32 -2.37
N ALA A 28 2.86 11.76 -1.79
CA ALA A 28 2.65 11.75 -0.34
C ALA A 28 3.78 11.02 0.40
N THR A 29 4.22 9.88 -0.10
CA THR A 29 5.31 9.08 0.48
C THR A 29 6.63 9.83 0.50
N VAL A 30 7.03 10.42 -0.63
CA VAL A 30 8.30 11.17 -0.67
C VAL A 30 8.20 12.43 0.18
N ALA A 31 7.07 13.15 0.12
CA ALA A 31 6.88 14.37 0.89
C ALA A 31 6.90 14.11 2.40
N SER A 32 6.29 13.02 2.87
CA SER A 32 6.26 12.68 4.30
C SER A 32 7.63 12.27 4.81
N ILE A 33 8.37 11.43 4.07
CA ILE A 33 9.70 10.96 4.50
C ILE A 33 10.72 12.10 4.51
N THR A 34 10.63 13.03 3.54
CA THR A 34 11.61 14.12 3.37
C THR A 34 11.22 15.41 4.10
N GLY A 35 10.15 15.40 4.90
CA GLY A 35 9.77 16.56 5.72
C GLY A 35 9.26 17.75 4.90
N ILE A 36 8.69 17.53 3.72
CA ILE A 36 8.17 18.58 2.82
C ILE A 36 6.66 18.47 2.59
N LEU A 37 5.97 17.68 3.40
CA LEU A 37 4.51 17.56 3.37
C LEU A 37 3.87 18.84 3.93
N THR A 38 3.24 19.64 3.07
CA THR A 38 2.50 20.85 3.47
C THR A 38 1.02 20.76 3.08
N PRO A 39 0.11 21.44 3.81
CA PRO A 39 -1.31 21.46 3.47
C PRO A 39 -1.60 21.93 2.03
N GLU A 40 -0.88 22.95 1.56
CA GLU A 40 -1.08 23.55 0.23
C GLU A 40 -0.66 22.59 -0.89
N LEU A 41 0.37 21.78 -0.66
CA LEU A 41 0.86 20.83 -1.66
C LEU A 41 -0.17 19.74 -1.97
N PHE A 42 -0.97 19.35 -0.98
CA PHE A 42 -1.96 18.26 -1.07
C PHE A 42 -3.40 18.75 -0.94
N GLU A 43 -3.65 20.04 -1.17
CA GLU A 43 -5.00 20.60 -1.18
C GLU A 43 -5.87 19.90 -2.25
N GLY A 44 -7.03 19.40 -1.83
CA GLY A 44 -7.96 18.63 -2.68
C GLY A 44 -7.55 17.18 -2.95
N THR A 45 -6.33 16.77 -2.57
CA THR A 45 -5.83 15.42 -2.91
C THR A 45 -6.58 14.31 -2.20
N ALA A 46 -7.00 14.53 -0.94
CA ALA A 46 -7.74 13.53 -0.19
C ALA A 46 -9.13 13.30 -0.81
N GLU A 47 -9.83 14.37 -1.17
CA GLU A 47 -11.14 14.34 -1.81
C GLU A 47 -11.07 13.64 -3.17
N TRP A 48 -10.03 13.92 -3.96
CA TRP A 48 -9.79 13.24 -5.22
C TRP A 48 -9.53 11.74 -5.04
N ILE A 49 -8.70 11.34 -4.07
CA ILE A 49 -8.48 9.92 -3.75
C ILE A 49 -9.80 9.25 -3.31
N VAL A 50 -10.59 9.89 -2.45
CA VAL A 50 -11.89 9.36 -2.00
C VAL A 50 -12.84 9.16 -3.17
N SER A 51 -12.86 10.05 -4.16
CA SER A 51 -13.66 9.89 -5.39
C SER A 51 -13.24 8.69 -6.26
N CYS A 52 -12.06 8.11 -6.01
CA CYS A 52 -11.62 6.87 -6.65
C CYS A 52 -12.13 5.61 -5.94
N GLN A 53 -12.77 5.71 -4.77
CA GLN A 53 -13.42 4.57 -4.11
C GLN A 53 -14.66 4.15 -4.92
N THR A 54 -14.73 2.87 -5.26
CA THR A 54 -15.75 2.32 -6.16
C THR A 54 -16.92 1.71 -5.42
N TYR A 55 -17.99 1.36 -6.15
CA TYR A 55 -19.10 0.57 -5.61
C TYR A 55 -18.67 -0.79 -5.04
N GLU A 56 -17.54 -1.33 -5.50
CA GLU A 56 -17.02 -2.60 -4.99
C GLU A 56 -16.49 -2.44 -3.55
N GLY A 57 -16.02 -1.24 -3.19
CA GLY A 57 -15.45 -0.85 -1.91
C GLY A 57 -13.96 -0.52 -1.95
N GLY A 58 -13.21 -1.09 -2.90
CA GLY A 58 -11.79 -0.74 -3.13
C GLY A 58 -11.62 0.52 -3.99
N PHE A 59 -10.38 0.95 -4.19
CA PHE A 59 -10.04 2.11 -5.03
C PHE A 59 -9.64 1.70 -6.44
N ALA A 60 -10.01 2.53 -7.39
CA ALA A 60 -9.55 2.48 -8.76
C ALA A 60 -8.40 3.47 -9.02
N GLY A 61 -7.82 3.42 -10.23
CA GLY A 61 -6.73 4.33 -10.60
C GLY A 61 -7.19 5.77 -10.75
N ALA A 62 -8.41 5.96 -11.25
CA ALA A 62 -9.08 7.25 -11.39
C ALA A 62 -10.60 7.05 -11.15
N PRO A 63 -11.36 8.12 -10.91
CA PRO A 63 -12.80 8.02 -10.65
C PRO A 63 -13.55 7.27 -11.76
N GLY A 64 -14.48 6.40 -11.39
CA GLY A 64 -15.32 5.63 -12.32
C GLY A 64 -14.70 4.35 -12.88
N MET A 65 -13.46 4.00 -12.50
CA MET A 65 -12.78 2.77 -12.95
C MET A 65 -12.98 1.60 -11.96
N GLU A 66 -12.50 0.40 -12.31
CA GLU A 66 -12.60 -0.83 -11.50
C GLU A 66 -11.66 -0.79 -10.27
N ALA A 67 -12.10 -1.35 -9.13
CA ALA A 67 -11.26 -1.42 -7.94
C ALA A 67 -10.08 -2.38 -8.14
N HIS A 68 -8.88 -1.99 -7.70
CA HIS A 68 -7.66 -2.74 -7.94
C HIS A 68 -6.71 -2.71 -6.74
N GLY A 69 -6.13 -3.84 -6.35
CA GLY A 69 -5.30 -3.97 -5.14
C GLY A 69 -4.16 -2.96 -5.06
N GLY A 70 -3.42 -2.78 -6.16
CA GLY A 70 -2.36 -1.76 -6.23
C GLY A 70 -2.86 -0.32 -6.03
N TYR A 71 -4.01 0.04 -6.61
CA TYR A 71 -4.58 1.38 -6.45
C TYR A 71 -5.22 1.55 -5.07
N SER A 72 -5.86 0.51 -4.53
CA SER A 72 -6.34 0.44 -3.16
C SER A 72 -5.25 0.67 -2.13
N PHE A 73 -4.09 0.02 -2.28
CA PHE A 73 -2.94 0.28 -1.43
C PHE A 73 -2.45 1.72 -1.52
N CYS A 74 -2.30 2.24 -2.75
CA CYS A 74 -1.84 3.60 -2.98
C CYS A 74 -2.79 4.64 -2.37
N GLY A 75 -4.10 4.52 -2.63
CA GLY A 75 -5.12 5.42 -2.09
C GLY A 75 -5.19 5.38 -0.56
N MET A 76 -5.28 4.18 0.02
CA MET A 76 -5.30 4.01 1.47
C MET A 76 -4.04 4.57 2.14
N SER A 77 -2.86 4.23 1.62
CA SER A 77 -1.58 4.68 2.17
C SER A 77 -1.44 6.20 2.08
N ALA A 78 -1.81 6.80 0.96
CA ALA A 78 -1.79 8.25 0.79
C ALA A 78 -2.74 8.94 1.78
N LEU A 79 -3.97 8.45 1.95
CA LEU A 79 -4.91 9.01 2.92
C LEU A 79 -4.43 8.88 4.36
N VAL A 80 -3.79 7.76 4.73
CA VAL A 80 -3.20 7.59 6.06
C VAL A 80 -2.05 8.57 6.28
N ILE A 81 -1.18 8.76 5.28
CA ILE A 81 -0.08 9.76 5.33
C ILE A 81 -0.64 11.18 5.50
N LEU A 82 -1.71 11.51 4.77
CA LEU A 82 -2.39 12.80 4.82
C LEU A 82 -3.29 12.97 6.07
N GLN A 83 -3.41 11.95 6.92
CA GLN A 83 -4.31 11.93 8.08
C GLN A 83 -5.79 12.12 7.72
N LYS A 84 -6.18 11.66 6.54
CA LYS A 84 -7.54 11.75 5.96
C LYS A 84 -8.19 10.39 5.73
N GLY A 85 -7.69 9.32 6.36
CA GLY A 85 -8.25 7.97 6.21
C GLY A 85 -9.73 7.82 6.59
N HIS A 86 -10.23 8.65 7.51
CA HIS A 86 -11.63 8.65 7.95
C HIS A 86 -12.64 9.12 6.89
N LEU A 87 -12.20 9.60 5.73
CA LEU A 87 -13.07 10.10 4.67
C LEU A 87 -13.66 8.99 3.77
N ILE A 88 -13.20 7.75 3.92
CA ILE A 88 -13.60 6.63 3.07
C ILE A 88 -14.79 5.88 3.67
N ASP A 89 -15.47 5.08 2.85
CA ASP A 89 -16.33 4.01 3.38
C ASP A 89 -15.46 2.83 3.85
N GLU A 90 -15.10 2.83 5.14
CA GLU A 90 -14.22 1.83 5.75
C GLU A 90 -14.82 0.41 5.72
N GLN A 91 -16.15 0.29 5.83
CA GLN A 91 -16.84 -1.00 5.83
C GLN A 91 -16.87 -1.61 4.44
N ALA A 92 -17.17 -0.81 3.42
CA ALA A 92 -17.10 -1.26 2.04
C ALA A 92 -15.66 -1.64 1.67
N PHE A 93 -14.67 -0.85 2.09
CA PHE A 93 -13.27 -1.15 1.85
C PHE A 93 -12.83 -2.46 2.52
N LEU A 94 -13.15 -2.65 3.80
CA LEU A 94 -12.86 -3.89 4.53
C LEU A 94 -13.50 -5.09 3.84
N ARG A 95 -14.80 -5.01 3.52
CA ARG A 95 -15.54 -6.07 2.80
C ARG A 95 -14.87 -6.41 1.48
N TRP A 96 -14.43 -5.42 0.72
CA TRP A 96 -13.79 -5.64 -0.56
C TRP A 96 -12.45 -6.36 -0.41
N ILE A 97 -11.58 -5.87 0.48
CA ILE A 97 -10.21 -6.37 0.57
C ILE A 97 -10.11 -7.78 1.17
N VAL A 98 -10.98 -8.14 2.13
CA VAL A 98 -11.05 -9.52 2.66
C VAL A 98 -11.48 -10.51 1.58
N GLN A 99 -12.32 -10.08 0.63
CA GLN A 99 -12.77 -10.91 -0.50
C GLN A 99 -11.74 -11.03 -1.64
N ARG A 100 -10.52 -10.51 -1.45
CA ARG A 100 -9.41 -10.66 -2.40
C ARG A 100 -8.50 -11.83 -2.09
N GLN A 101 -8.61 -12.43 -0.91
CA GLN A 101 -7.88 -13.66 -0.61
C GLN A 101 -8.58 -14.87 -1.24
N MET A 102 -7.82 -15.67 -1.96
CA MET A 102 -8.31 -16.84 -2.67
C MET A 102 -8.52 -18.00 -1.70
N LYS A 103 -9.73 -18.57 -1.68
CA LYS A 103 -10.09 -19.66 -0.76
C LYS A 103 -9.28 -20.94 -0.98
N LEU A 104 -8.90 -21.23 -2.23
CA LEU A 104 -8.16 -22.45 -2.57
C LEU A 104 -6.65 -22.18 -2.57
N GLU A 105 -6.22 -21.14 -3.27
CA GLU A 105 -4.80 -20.86 -3.46
C GLU A 105 -4.13 -20.21 -2.24
N GLY A 106 -4.89 -19.54 -1.36
CA GLY A 106 -4.36 -18.84 -0.17
C GLY A 106 -3.73 -17.47 -0.44
N GLY A 107 -3.25 -17.23 -1.67
CA GLY A 107 -2.78 -15.94 -2.15
C GLY A 107 -3.90 -14.93 -2.41
N PHE A 108 -3.55 -13.79 -3.01
CA PHE A 108 -4.50 -12.72 -3.33
C PHE A 108 -4.69 -12.52 -4.83
N GLN A 109 -5.92 -12.17 -5.23
CA GLN A 109 -6.21 -11.59 -6.55
C GLN A 109 -6.23 -10.06 -6.50
N GLY A 110 -5.82 -9.42 -7.59
CA GLY A 110 -5.79 -7.95 -7.66
C GLY A 110 -7.16 -7.29 -7.78
N ARG A 111 -8.12 -7.99 -8.39
CA ARG A 111 -9.46 -7.49 -8.73
C ARG A 111 -10.45 -8.65 -8.77
N THR A 112 -11.73 -8.37 -8.62
CA THR A 112 -12.81 -9.38 -8.66
C THR A 112 -12.72 -10.26 -9.93
N ASN A 113 -12.93 -11.57 -9.80
CA ASN A 113 -12.85 -12.56 -10.89
C ASN A 113 -11.53 -12.59 -11.69
N LYS A 114 -10.40 -12.18 -11.08
CA LYS A 114 -9.06 -12.37 -11.64
C LYS A 114 -8.31 -13.46 -10.89
N LEU A 115 -7.22 -13.93 -11.50
CA LEU A 115 -6.37 -14.96 -10.93
C LEU A 115 -5.58 -14.44 -9.73
N VAL A 116 -5.17 -15.38 -8.87
CA VAL A 116 -4.16 -15.16 -7.84
C VAL A 116 -2.84 -14.66 -8.44
N ASP A 117 -2.11 -13.82 -7.70
CA ASP A 117 -0.75 -13.40 -8.07
C ASP A 117 0.07 -13.02 -6.82
N GLY A 118 1.30 -13.53 -6.76
CA GLY A 118 2.25 -13.35 -5.67
C GLY A 118 2.55 -11.90 -5.28
N CYS A 119 2.45 -10.93 -6.19
CA CYS A 119 2.71 -9.53 -5.85
C CYS A 119 1.59 -8.90 -5.01
N TYR A 120 0.34 -9.37 -5.15
CA TYR A 120 -0.79 -8.89 -4.33
C TYR A 120 -0.69 -9.31 -2.87
N SER A 121 0.22 -10.20 -2.54
CA SER A 121 0.58 -10.51 -1.16
C SER A 121 1.00 -9.26 -0.39
N PHE A 122 1.63 -8.28 -1.05
CA PHE A 122 1.87 -6.98 -0.45
C PHE A 122 0.78 -5.97 -0.80
N TRP A 123 0.38 -5.83 -2.06
CA TRP A 123 -0.60 -4.79 -2.42
C TRP A 123 -1.96 -4.97 -1.72
N GLN A 124 -2.43 -6.21 -1.52
CA GLN A 124 -3.61 -6.47 -0.69
C GLN A 124 -3.20 -6.68 0.77
N GLY A 125 -2.26 -7.61 1.03
CA GLY A 125 -1.86 -7.98 2.39
C GLY A 125 -1.35 -6.81 3.24
N GLY A 126 -0.50 -5.97 2.67
CA GLY A 126 0.07 -4.77 3.30
C GLY A 126 -0.95 -3.67 3.59
N THR A 127 -2.16 -3.77 3.04
CA THR A 127 -3.24 -2.82 3.33
C THR A 127 -4.02 -3.17 4.60
N PHE A 128 -4.01 -4.43 5.05
CA PHE A 128 -4.71 -4.85 6.28
C PHE A 128 -4.25 -4.10 7.53
N PRO A 129 -2.94 -3.88 7.78
CA PRO A 129 -2.50 -3.07 8.91
C PRO A 129 -3.04 -1.63 8.87
N LEU A 130 -3.23 -1.07 7.67
CA LEU A 130 -3.71 0.31 7.49
C LEU A 130 -5.19 0.42 7.85
N ILE A 131 -6.04 -0.43 7.27
CA ILE A 131 -7.47 -0.43 7.58
C ILE A 131 -7.74 -0.83 9.03
N TYR A 132 -6.96 -1.77 9.59
CA TYR A 132 -7.05 -2.09 11.02
C TYR A 132 -6.79 -0.85 11.88
N SER A 133 -5.71 -0.10 11.59
CA SER A 133 -5.39 1.12 12.35
C SER A 133 -6.47 2.19 12.25
N LEU A 134 -7.19 2.28 11.12
CA LEU A 134 -8.33 3.21 10.97
C LEU A 134 -9.51 2.77 11.82
N LEU A 135 -9.92 1.51 11.71
CA LEU A 135 -11.01 0.93 12.49
C LEU A 135 -10.74 1.01 14.00
N ASP A 136 -9.49 0.76 14.41
CA ASP A 136 -9.07 0.83 15.80
C ASP A 136 -9.18 2.27 16.37
N LYS A 137 -8.73 3.27 15.60
CA LYS A 137 -8.91 4.69 15.95
C LYS A 137 -10.38 5.10 16.03
N ALA A 138 -11.25 4.45 15.25
CA ALA A 138 -12.69 4.67 15.28
C ALA A 138 -13.40 3.89 16.41
N GLY A 139 -12.68 3.11 17.22
CA GLY A 139 -13.25 2.29 18.30
C GLY A 139 -13.96 1.02 17.81
N ASN A 140 -13.73 0.61 16.55
CA ASN A 140 -14.34 -0.53 15.88
C ASN A 140 -13.30 -1.63 15.59
N SER A 141 -12.31 -1.80 16.47
CA SER A 141 -11.22 -2.76 16.29
C SER A 141 -11.76 -4.18 16.09
N PRO A 142 -11.41 -4.85 14.99
CA PRO A 142 -11.81 -6.24 14.77
C PRO A 142 -11.15 -7.17 15.79
N ASN A 143 -11.94 -8.07 16.40
CA ASN A 143 -11.44 -9.06 17.37
C ASN A 143 -10.71 -10.25 16.70
N ASP A 144 -10.99 -10.47 15.41
CA ASP A 144 -10.50 -11.60 14.61
C ASP A 144 -9.40 -11.18 13.61
N HIS A 145 -8.72 -12.18 13.06
CA HIS A 145 -7.76 -11.98 11.97
C HIS A 145 -8.49 -11.52 10.71
N LEU A 146 -7.98 -10.46 10.06
CA LEU A 146 -8.60 -9.88 8.87
C LEU A 146 -8.34 -10.68 7.58
N PHE A 147 -7.30 -11.50 7.58
CA PHE A 147 -6.98 -12.40 6.48
C PHE A 147 -6.29 -13.65 7.03
N ASP A 148 -6.29 -14.72 6.24
CA ASP A 148 -5.63 -15.96 6.60
C ASP A 148 -4.12 -15.85 6.36
N GLU A 149 -3.40 -15.42 7.40
CA GLU A 149 -1.95 -15.28 7.44
C GLU A 149 -1.23 -16.59 7.10
N ARG A 150 -1.79 -17.73 7.52
CA ARG A 150 -1.19 -19.04 7.31
C ARG A 150 -1.32 -19.45 5.85
N ALA A 151 -2.53 -19.35 5.29
CA ALA A 151 -2.77 -19.67 3.89
C ALA A 151 -1.93 -18.79 2.95
N LEU A 152 -1.75 -17.51 3.28
CA LEU A 152 -0.85 -16.65 2.51
C LEU A 152 0.60 -17.16 2.60
N GLN A 153 1.11 -17.50 3.79
CA GLN A 153 2.46 -18.06 3.92
C GLN A 153 2.62 -19.37 3.15
N GLU A 154 1.63 -20.27 3.18
CA GLU A 154 1.62 -21.53 2.42
C GLU A 154 1.73 -21.24 0.91
N TYR A 155 0.91 -20.33 0.37
CA TYR A 155 0.96 -19.93 -1.03
C TYR A 155 2.35 -19.40 -1.43
N LEU A 156 2.92 -18.47 -0.65
CA LEU A 156 4.19 -17.84 -1.02
C LEU A 156 5.37 -18.81 -0.93
N LEU A 157 5.40 -19.66 0.10
CA LEU A 157 6.48 -20.63 0.30
C LEU A 157 6.40 -21.83 -0.65
N ILE A 158 5.20 -22.27 -1.03
CA ILE A 158 5.02 -23.46 -1.87
C ILE A 158 4.95 -23.09 -3.36
N CYS A 159 4.24 -22.02 -3.72
CA CYS A 159 3.86 -21.72 -5.10
C CYS A 159 4.68 -20.59 -5.75
N CYS A 160 5.22 -19.65 -4.96
CA CYS A 160 5.85 -18.44 -5.49
C CYS A 160 7.37 -18.44 -5.47
N GLN A 161 8.04 -19.53 -5.06
CA GLN A 161 9.50 -19.62 -5.06
C GLN A 161 10.03 -20.25 -6.36
N ASN A 162 11.04 -19.64 -6.97
CA ASN A 162 11.77 -20.26 -8.07
C ASN A 162 12.93 -21.13 -7.52
N PRO A 163 13.11 -22.39 -7.98
CA PRO A 163 14.19 -23.26 -7.51
C PRO A 163 15.61 -22.72 -7.69
N THR A 164 15.80 -21.76 -8.58
CA THR A 164 17.10 -21.11 -8.86
C THR A 164 17.24 -19.73 -8.21
N GLY A 165 16.44 -19.46 -7.18
CA GLY A 165 16.37 -18.17 -6.48
C GLY A 165 15.49 -17.14 -7.19
N GLY A 166 14.97 -16.19 -6.42
CA GLY A 166 13.93 -15.24 -6.84
C GLY A 166 12.51 -15.78 -6.65
N LEU A 167 11.53 -14.89 -6.62
CA LEU A 167 10.11 -15.23 -6.50
C LEU A 167 9.34 -14.83 -7.76
N ILE A 168 8.15 -15.41 -7.91
CA ILE A 168 7.33 -15.36 -9.14
C ILE A 168 5.90 -14.94 -8.82
N ASP A 169 5.16 -14.56 -9.86
CA ASP A 169 3.70 -14.38 -9.83
C ASP A 169 3.00 -15.66 -9.32
N LYS A 170 3.06 -16.74 -10.11
CA LYS A 170 2.42 -18.04 -9.84
C LYS A 170 3.19 -19.16 -10.55
N PRO A 171 2.94 -20.44 -10.24
CA PRO A 171 3.58 -21.56 -10.93
C PRO A 171 3.46 -21.45 -12.45
N GLY A 172 4.58 -21.69 -13.15
CA GLY A 172 4.69 -21.56 -14.60
C GLY A 172 5.05 -20.15 -15.11
N LYS A 173 5.18 -19.15 -14.23
CA LYS A 173 5.68 -17.81 -14.58
C LYS A 173 7.18 -17.66 -14.34
N HIS A 174 7.80 -16.72 -15.05
CA HIS A 174 9.20 -16.38 -14.87
C HIS A 174 9.43 -15.60 -13.58
N LYS A 175 10.65 -15.70 -13.04
CA LYS A 175 11.11 -14.88 -11.93
C LYS A 175 11.50 -13.50 -12.38
N ASP A 176 11.26 -12.53 -11.52
CA ASP A 176 11.70 -11.15 -11.70
C ASP A 176 11.91 -10.48 -10.33
N VAL A 177 12.54 -9.31 -10.35
CA VAL A 177 12.85 -8.54 -9.14
C VAL A 177 11.60 -7.93 -8.51
N PHE A 178 10.55 -7.69 -9.30
CA PHE A 178 9.29 -7.11 -8.83
C PHE A 178 8.54 -8.09 -7.93
N HIS A 179 8.28 -9.31 -8.40
CA HIS A 179 7.68 -10.37 -7.61
C HIS A 179 8.59 -10.78 -6.45
N THR A 180 9.90 -10.85 -6.67
CA THR A 180 10.85 -11.07 -5.56
C THR A 180 10.64 -10.07 -4.42
N CYS A 181 10.53 -8.79 -4.73
CA CYS A 181 10.27 -7.74 -3.74
C CYS A 181 8.92 -7.93 -3.05
N TYR A 182 7.82 -7.90 -3.82
CA TYR A 182 6.47 -7.83 -3.24
C TYR A 182 5.99 -9.14 -2.62
N THR A 183 6.47 -10.29 -3.09
CA THR A 183 6.21 -11.58 -2.45
C THR A 183 6.92 -11.68 -1.10
N LEU A 184 8.17 -11.21 -0.98
CA LEU A 184 8.87 -11.14 0.32
C LEU A 184 8.24 -10.12 1.26
N SER A 185 7.86 -8.95 0.77
CA SER A 185 7.13 -7.95 1.55
C SER A 185 5.80 -8.50 2.08
N GLY A 186 5.03 -9.19 1.23
CA GLY A 186 3.79 -9.85 1.64
C GLY A 186 4.00 -10.97 2.66
N LEU A 187 5.07 -11.76 2.50
CA LEU A 187 5.47 -12.79 3.47
C LEU A 187 5.82 -12.15 4.83
N SER A 188 6.55 -11.04 4.84
CA SER A 188 6.85 -10.30 6.07
C SER A 188 5.57 -9.81 6.76
N VAL A 189 4.59 -9.32 6.00
CA VAL A 189 3.29 -8.86 6.56
C VAL A 189 2.53 -10.04 7.17
N ALA A 190 2.44 -11.16 6.47
CA ALA A 190 1.76 -12.37 6.97
C ALA A 190 2.43 -12.98 8.21
N GLN A 191 3.74 -12.80 8.37
CA GLN A 191 4.46 -13.27 9.54
C GLN A 191 4.26 -12.37 10.77
N ARG A 192 3.84 -11.11 10.58
CA ARG A 192 3.74 -10.09 11.63
C ARG A 192 2.51 -9.21 11.40
N PHE A 193 1.36 -9.71 11.81
CA PHE A 193 0.13 -8.92 11.82
C PHE A 193 -0.24 -8.59 13.27
N LEU A 194 -0.54 -7.31 13.56
CA LEU A 194 -0.94 -6.82 14.89
C LEU A 194 0.01 -7.24 16.03
N ASN A 195 1.33 -7.11 15.77
CA ASN A 195 2.40 -7.50 16.70
C ASN A 195 2.42 -9.01 17.07
N LYS A 196 1.62 -9.86 16.40
CA LYS A 196 1.66 -11.31 16.57
C LYS A 196 2.60 -11.91 15.53
N LYS A 197 3.70 -12.51 16.01
CA LYS A 197 4.66 -13.22 15.15
C LYS A 197 4.20 -14.65 14.89
N ARG A 198 4.02 -15.01 13.62
CA ARG A 198 3.64 -16.36 13.17
C ARG A 198 4.47 -16.75 11.96
N VAL A 199 5.54 -17.51 12.17
CA VAL A 199 6.42 -17.98 11.09
C VAL A 199 6.06 -19.41 10.76
N LEU A 200 5.63 -19.67 9.52
CA LEU A 200 5.33 -21.00 9.04
C LEU A 200 6.61 -21.74 8.61
N GLY A 201 6.72 -23.00 9.03
CA GLY A 201 7.85 -23.87 8.68
C GLY A 201 9.06 -23.64 9.57
N SER A 202 10.26 -23.60 8.97
CA SER A 202 11.51 -23.41 9.72
C SER A 202 11.62 -21.96 10.24
N TYR A 203 12.27 -21.77 11.39
CA TYR A 203 12.64 -20.44 11.90
C TYR A 203 13.47 -19.63 10.89
N ARG A 204 14.14 -20.30 9.95
CA ARG A 204 14.91 -19.67 8.86
C ARG A 204 14.04 -18.95 7.84
N ASN A 205 12.73 -19.16 7.84
CA ASN A 205 11.79 -18.45 6.99
C ASN A 205 11.45 -17.05 7.52
N GLU A 206 11.87 -16.71 8.74
CA GLU A 206 11.60 -15.41 9.34
C GLU A 206 12.21 -14.27 8.52
N LEU A 207 11.35 -13.33 8.14
CA LEU A 207 11.74 -12.08 7.51
C LEU A 207 11.74 -10.92 8.51
N ILE A 208 12.55 -9.92 8.19
CA ILE A 208 12.51 -8.62 8.88
C ILE A 208 11.19 -7.94 8.51
N GLU A 209 10.57 -7.31 9.51
CA GLU A 209 9.34 -6.54 9.35
C GLU A 209 9.48 -5.43 8.30
N THR A 210 8.43 -5.23 7.51
CA THR A 210 8.29 -4.10 6.58
C THR A 210 7.27 -3.09 7.12
N HIS A 211 7.56 -1.80 6.93
CA HIS A 211 6.68 -0.71 7.32
C HIS A 211 5.46 -0.67 6.37
N PRO A 212 4.22 -0.73 6.88
CA PRO A 212 3.03 -0.93 6.04
C PRO A 212 2.79 0.21 5.04
N LEU A 213 3.15 1.45 5.37
CA LEU A 213 3.00 2.59 4.45
C LEU A 213 4.10 2.71 3.38
N TYR A 214 5.33 2.31 3.69
CA TYR A 214 6.52 2.68 2.91
C TYR A 214 7.21 1.48 2.27
N ASN A 215 6.82 0.27 2.64
CA ASN A 215 7.44 -0.99 2.23
C ASN A 215 8.97 -1.03 2.38
N VAL A 216 9.47 -0.44 3.46
CA VAL A 216 10.88 -0.48 3.86
C VAL A 216 10.95 -0.88 5.32
N ARG A 217 12.11 -1.27 5.83
CA ARG A 217 12.25 -1.61 7.25
C ARG A 217 11.80 -0.45 8.15
N PRO A 218 10.99 -0.69 9.20
CA PRO A 218 10.52 0.36 10.12
C PRO A 218 11.64 1.17 10.75
N ASP A 219 12.78 0.55 11.08
CA ASP A 219 13.91 1.25 11.67
C ASP A 219 14.58 2.24 10.70
N LEU A 220 14.58 1.95 9.40
CA LEU A 220 15.11 2.83 8.36
C LEU A 220 14.14 3.98 8.06
N ALA A 221 12.83 3.69 7.96
CA ALA A 221 11.81 4.72 7.81
C ALA A 221 11.88 5.75 8.95
N ARG A 222 11.96 5.27 10.20
CA ARG A 222 12.11 6.13 11.38
C ARG A 222 13.38 6.97 11.34
N LYS A 223 14.52 6.39 10.94
CA LYS A 223 15.78 7.15 10.80
C LYS A 223 15.66 8.27 9.76
N ALA A 224 15.05 8.00 8.61
CA ALA A 224 14.84 9.00 7.57
C ALA A 224 13.90 10.12 8.05
N LEU A 225 12.75 9.77 8.63
CA LEU A 225 11.80 10.73 9.19
C LEU A 225 12.45 11.65 10.24
N LEU A 226 13.19 11.08 11.19
CA LEU A 226 13.90 11.88 12.21
C LEU A 226 14.97 12.79 11.60
N HIS A 227 15.68 12.32 10.57
CA HIS A 227 16.70 13.13 9.91
C HIS A 227 16.08 14.34 9.20
N PHE A 228 15.11 14.11 8.32
CA PHE A 228 14.55 15.18 7.48
C PHE A 228 13.63 16.13 8.24
N ASN A 229 12.89 15.66 9.24
CA ASN A 229 12.07 16.56 10.07
C ASN A 229 12.91 17.59 10.85
N ASN A 230 14.20 17.32 11.07
CA ASN A 230 15.12 18.27 11.70
C ASN A 230 15.70 19.31 10.74
N LEU A 231 15.49 19.18 9.42
CA LEU A 231 16.03 20.11 8.42
C LEU A 231 15.10 21.29 8.10
N GLY A 232 13.84 21.23 8.55
CA GLY A 232 12.81 22.22 8.22
C GLY A 232 12.27 22.09 6.79
N VAL A 233 11.09 22.65 6.54
CA VAL A 233 10.50 22.67 5.20
C VAL A 233 11.22 23.73 4.37
N PRO A 234 11.70 23.43 3.14
CA PRO A 234 12.30 24.44 2.26
C PRO A 234 11.34 25.61 2.03
N THR A 235 11.71 26.82 2.46
CA THR A 235 10.99 28.04 2.13
C THR A 235 11.31 28.43 0.69
N GLN A 236 10.29 28.66 -0.14
CA GLN A 236 10.52 29.30 -1.43
C GLN A 236 10.93 30.75 -1.18
N ASN A 237 12.15 31.12 -1.58
CA ASN A 237 12.43 32.51 -1.90
C ASN A 237 11.56 32.85 -3.12
N LEU A 238 10.45 33.57 -2.90
CA LEU A 238 9.55 34.09 -3.94
C LEU A 238 10.18 35.22 -4.79
N ASN A 239 11.51 35.33 -4.81
CA ASN A 239 12.24 36.34 -5.55
C ASN A 239 13.04 35.67 -6.67
N GLU A 240 12.39 35.34 -7.78
CA GLU A 240 13.03 35.26 -9.11
C GLU A 240 11.95 35.21 -10.18
N GLY A 241 11.77 36.33 -10.89
CA GLY A 241 10.92 36.44 -12.09
C GLY A 241 9.93 37.60 -12.07
N THR A 242 10.47 38.82 -12.14
CA THR A 242 9.79 39.96 -12.79
C THR A 242 9.86 39.78 -14.30
#